data_AF-A0A067N434-F1
#
_entry.id   AF-A0A067N434-F1
#
_cell.length_a   1.000
_cell.length_b   1.000
_cell.length_c   1.000
_cell.angle_alpha   90.00
_cell.angle_beta   90.00
_cell.angle_gamma   90.00
#
_symmetry.space_group_name_H-M   'P 1'
#
loop_
_entity.id
_entity.type
_entity.pdbx_description
1 polymer ?
#
loop_
_entity_poly.entity_id
_entity_poly.type
_entity_poly.pdbx_seq_one_letter_code
_entity_poly.pdbx_strand_id
1 'polypeptide(L)'
;MATGHHGGSGSQQQQSGTWTEPPWSGWIETTGDALLILEAARRGIIPRVTRRLVDSERKMITSGSVFVFDEDESGIKRWTDGFFWSPSRILGNFLLYRETEKKGAGHRGRAAAEEVNDESQYNVEGVKVEGQSLSRPKSDVSHLGVDRQRERTLVGSLTNSYKFKPNGLMKKTFSLTIEGVAQHLISYYRVEDVENGRLRSPSSLPELASLDISPEYLDRTHFRIAPKVEIGIDGRPRYRGEADDIETSPQPITAPLSSGLPLLTDGRITEGTSAAKRNKRFEPYGSPPMQKRVRKSN
;
A
#
# COMPACT_ATOMS: atom_id res chain seq x y z
N MET A 1 -66.20 18.24 -16.19
CA MET A 1 -65.35 18.38 -14.98
C MET A 1 -65.12 16.98 -14.40
N ALA A 2 -63.90 16.74 -13.91
CA ALA A 2 -63.38 15.59 -13.15
C ALA A 2 -63.29 14.23 -13.89
N THR A 3 -62.14 13.80 -14.43
CA THR A 3 -60.88 13.25 -13.83
C THR A 3 -61.00 11.89 -13.15
N GLY A 4 -60.33 10.88 -13.71
CA GLY A 4 -60.06 9.57 -13.09
C GLY A 4 -58.76 8.98 -13.64
N HIS A 5 -57.79 8.78 -12.75
CA HIS A 5 -56.37 8.53 -13.00
C HIS A 5 -56.08 7.10 -13.51
N HIS A 6 -55.14 6.96 -14.45
CA HIS A 6 -54.39 5.72 -14.67
C HIS A 6 -52.99 5.89 -14.07
N GLY A 7 -52.68 5.10 -13.04
CA GLY A 7 -51.35 4.98 -12.47
C GLY A 7 -50.48 4.10 -13.36
N GLY A 8 -49.50 4.72 -14.03
CA GLY A 8 -48.41 4.00 -14.68
C GLY A 8 -47.32 3.67 -13.67
N SER A 9 -47.12 2.40 -13.40
CA SER A 9 -45.94 1.86 -12.73
C SER A 9 -44.70 2.12 -13.58
N GLY A 10 -43.91 3.12 -13.21
CA GLY A 10 -42.60 3.38 -13.80
C GLY A 10 -41.60 2.31 -13.36
N SER A 11 -41.37 1.32 -14.21
CA SER A 11 -40.15 0.51 -14.16
C SER A 11 -38.96 1.42 -14.49
N GLN A 12 -38.12 1.71 -13.49
CA GLN A 12 -36.82 2.32 -13.74
C GLN A 12 -35.96 1.35 -14.55
N GLN A 13 -35.99 1.50 -15.88
CA GLN A 13 -34.98 0.90 -16.75
C GLN A 13 -33.65 1.58 -16.46
N GLN A 14 -32.77 0.86 -15.79
CA GLN A 14 -31.37 1.21 -15.61
C GLN A 14 -30.74 1.28 -17.01
N GLN A 15 -30.53 2.50 -17.51
CA GLN A 15 -29.92 2.72 -18.82
C GLN A 15 -28.54 2.06 -18.81
N SER A 16 -28.37 1.04 -19.65
CA SER A 16 -27.07 0.45 -19.95
C SER A 16 -26.24 1.48 -20.72
N GLY A 17 -25.66 2.44 -20.02
CA GLY A 17 -24.75 3.41 -20.61
C GLY A 17 -23.55 2.66 -21.19
N THR A 18 -23.21 2.96 -22.45
CA THR A 18 -21.93 2.58 -23.03
C THR A 18 -20.85 3.31 -22.25
N TRP A 19 -20.05 2.60 -21.45
CA TRP A 19 -18.93 3.19 -20.74
C TRP A 19 -17.89 3.72 -21.75
N THR A 20 -17.71 5.04 -21.79
CA THR A 20 -16.66 5.69 -22.60
C THR A 20 -15.42 6.03 -21.78
N GLU A 21 -15.55 6.03 -20.45
CA GLU A 21 -14.52 6.37 -19.47
C GLU A 21 -14.52 5.35 -18.33
N PRO A 22 -13.39 5.15 -17.63
CA PRO A 22 -13.37 4.27 -16.47
C PRO A 22 -14.26 4.81 -15.34
N PRO A 23 -14.82 3.95 -14.46
CA PRO A 23 -15.67 4.38 -13.35
C PRO A 23 -15.01 5.41 -12.43
N TRP A 24 -13.69 5.32 -12.27
CA TRP A 24 -12.87 6.33 -11.62
C TRP A 24 -11.44 6.32 -12.18
N SER A 25 -10.73 7.44 -12.07
CA SER A 25 -9.35 7.59 -12.52
C SER A 25 -8.44 8.21 -11.45
N GLY A 26 -7.32 7.56 -11.14
CA GLY A 26 -6.29 8.03 -10.22
C GLY A 26 -5.36 6.91 -9.76
N TRP A 27 -4.67 7.12 -8.63
CA TRP A 27 -3.61 6.24 -8.12
C TRP A 27 -3.96 5.67 -6.74
N ILE A 28 -4.05 4.35 -6.63
CA ILE A 28 -4.28 3.70 -5.33
C ILE A 28 -2.93 3.44 -4.68
N GLU A 29 -2.52 4.32 -3.77
CA GLU A 29 -1.21 4.22 -3.10
C GLU A 29 -1.28 3.25 -1.92
N THR A 30 -2.22 3.49 -1.03
CA THR A 30 -2.30 2.89 0.30
C THR A 30 -3.50 1.96 0.45
N THR A 31 -3.53 1.19 1.55
CA THR A 31 -4.74 0.44 1.94
C THR A 31 -5.90 1.40 2.17
N GLY A 32 -5.66 2.54 2.84
CA GLY A 32 -6.64 3.60 3.05
C GLY A 32 -7.29 4.08 1.75
N ASP A 33 -6.50 4.35 0.71
CA ASP A 33 -7.03 4.73 -0.61
C ASP A 33 -7.98 3.69 -1.21
N ALA A 34 -7.64 2.40 -1.09
CA ALA A 34 -8.49 1.32 -1.56
C ALA A 34 -9.81 1.27 -0.78
N LEU A 35 -9.76 1.44 0.54
CA LEU A 35 -10.94 1.49 1.40
C LEU A 35 -11.85 2.67 1.06
N LEU A 36 -11.28 3.85 0.76
CA LEU A 36 -12.06 5.02 0.34
C LEU A 36 -12.78 4.78 -0.99
N ILE A 37 -12.13 4.13 -1.95
CA ILE A 37 -12.76 3.79 -3.24
C ILE A 37 -13.85 2.74 -3.08
N LEU A 38 -13.64 1.70 -2.25
CA LEU A 38 -14.67 0.72 -1.94
C LEU A 38 -15.87 1.38 -1.25
N GLU A 39 -15.63 2.26 -0.29
CA GLU A 39 -16.69 3.02 0.40
C GLU A 39 -17.46 3.93 -0.56
N ALA A 40 -16.76 4.66 -1.43
CA ALA A 40 -17.39 5.47 -2.47
C ALA A 40 -18.23 4.63 -3.43
N ALA A 41 -17.76 3.43 -3.80
CA ALA A 41 -18.48 2.52 -4.65
C ALA A 41 -19.74 1.94 -3.97
N ARG A 42 -19.63 1.57 -2.69
CA ARG A 42 -20.75 1.13 -1.84
C ARG A 42 -21.84 2.20 -1.72
N ARG A 43 -21.45 3.48 -1.63
CA ARG A 43 -22.37 4.64 -1.61
C ARG A 43 -22.92 5.02 -2.99
N GLY A 44 -22.46 4.39 -4.06
CA GLY A 44 -22.85 4.72 -5.44
C GLY A 44 -22.26 6.02 -5.98
N ILE A 45 -21.26 6.60 -5.30
CA ILE A 45 -20.51 7.78 -5.77
C ILE A 45 -19.63 7.38 -6.96
N ILE A 46 -18.97 6.22 -6.86
CA ILE A 46 -18.23 5.60 -7.95
C ILE A 46 -19.05 4.43 -8.48
N PRO A 47 -19.29 4.31 -9.80
CA PRO A 47 -20.02 3.18 -10.32
C PRO A 47 -19.29 1.85 -10.13
N ARG A 48 -20.04 0.81 -9.75
CA ARG A 48 -19.57 -0.57 -9.69
C ARG A 48 -19.76 -1.25 -11.06
N VAL A 49 -18.84 -2.14 -11.39
CA VAL A 49 -18.95 -3.00 -12.57
C VAL A 49 -19.86 -4.18 -12.23
N THR A 50 -21.02 -4.23 -12.84
CA THR A 50 -22.07 -5.23 -12.58
C THR A 50 -22.11 -6.38 -13.60
N ARG A 51 -21.18 -6.38 -14.56
CA ARG A 51 -21.01 -7.48 -15.54
C ARG A 51 -19.63 -7.42 -16.18
N ARG A 52 -19.22 -8.49 -16.86
CA ARG A 52 -17.96 -8.48 -17.62
C ARG A 52 -17.96 -7.37 -18.67
N LEU A 53 -16.79 -6.73 -18.81
CA LEU A 53 -16.55 -5.75 -19.87
C LEU A 53 -16.53 -6.43 -21.24
N VAL A 54 -17.23 -5.83 -22.20
CA VAL A 54 -17.11 -6.19 -23.61
C VAL A 54 -15.84 -5.60 -24.22
N ASP A 55 -15.43 -6.08 -25.38
CA ASP A 55 -14.15 -5.67 -26.00
C ASP A 55 -14.06 -4.17 -26.30
N SER A 56 -15.18 -3.52 -26.61
CA SER A 56 -15.21 -2.06 -26.79
C SER A 56 -14.97 -1.30 -25.48
N GLU A 57 -15.53 -1.76 -24.37
CA GLU A 57 -15.37 -1.16 -23.03
C GLU A 57 -13.95 -1.37 -22.49
N ARG A 58 -13.29 -2.49 -22.82
CA ARG A 58 -11.90 -2.74 -22.41
C ARG A 58 -10.92 -1.65 -22.88
N LYS A 59 -11.29 -0.86 -23.90
CA LYS A 59 -10.50 0.30 -24.34
C LYS A 59 -10.33 1.37 -23.26
N MET A 60 -11.21 1.43 -22.25
CA MET A 60 -11.09 2.34 -21.12
C MET A 60 -10.10 1.86 -20.04
N ILE A 61 -9.51 0.66 -20.20
CA ILE A 61 -8.46 0.16 -19.32
C ILE A 61 -7.14 0.82 -19.74
N THR A 62 -6.81 1.89 -19.03
CA THR A 62 -5.61 2.70 -19.26
C THR A 62 -4.96 3.06 -17.94
N SER A 63 -3.88 3.83 -17.98
CA SER A 63 -3.26 4.32 -16.75
C SER A 63 -4.23 5.22 -15.99
N GLY A 64 -4.34 5.03 -14.69
CA GLY A 64 -5.29 5.70 -13.82
C GLY A 64 -6.61 4.96 -13.65
N SER A 65 -7.03 4.10 -14.59
CA SER A 65 -8.33 3.44 -14.53
C SER A 65 -8.49 2.57 -13.28
N VAL A 66 -9.58 2.76 -12.52
CA VAL A 66 -9.94 1.93 -11.37
C VAL A 66 -11.35 1.37 -11.53
N PHE A 67 -11.50 0.10 -11.20
CA PHE A 67 -12.75 -0.64 -11.27
C PHE A 67 -13.04 -1.30 -9.93
N VAL A 68 -14.30 -1.25 -9.51
CA VAL A 68 -14.82 -1.98 -8.34
C VAL A 68 -15.93 -2.91 -8.78
N PHE A 69 -15.96 -4.14 -8.28
CA PHE A 69 -17.09 -5.05 -8.48
C PHE A 69 -17.31 -5.96 -7.28
N ASP A 70 -18.57 -6.32 -7.06
CA ASP A 70 -18.98 -7.34 -6.09
C ASP A 70 -19.19 -8.68 -6.82
N GLU A 71 -18.71 -9.78 -6.27
CA GLU A 71 -18.82 -11.09 -6.92
C GLU A 71 -20.26 -11.54 -7.13
N ASP A 72 -21.14 -11.28 -6.16
CA ASP A 72 -22.54 -11.70 -6.20
C ASP A 72 -23.35 -10.89 -7.23
N GLU A 73 -23.23 -9.56 -7.20
CA GLU A 73 -23.93 -8.66 -8.14
C GLU A 73 -23.43 -8.84 -9.58
N SER A 74 -22.12 -8.98 -9.77
CA SER A 74 -21.51 -8.98 -11.12
C SER A 74 -21.35 -10.37 -11.74
N GLY A 75 -21.33 -11.42 -10.93
CA GLY A 75 -20.92 -12.77 -11.32
C GLY A 75 -19.44 -12.89 -11.72
N ILE A 76 -18.62 -11.85 -11.52
CA ILE A 76 -17.21 -11.83 -11.89
C ILE A 76 -16.37 -12.35 -10.72
N LYS A 77 -15.83 -13.56 -10.84
CA LYS A 77 -14.87 -14.10 -9.84
C LYS A 77 -13.41 -13.78 -10.14
N ARG A 78 -13.13 -13.43 -11.40
CA ARG A 78 -11.79 -13.12 -11.91
C ARG A 78 -11.89 -12.04 -12.96
N TRP A 79 -11.12 -10.99 -12.77
CA TRP A 79 -11.02 -9.88 -13.70
C TRP A 79 -10.26 -10.29 -14.97
N THR A 80 -10.79 -9.91 -16.13
CA THR A 80 -10.24 -10.25 -17.45
C THR A 80 -10.18 -8.99 -18.31
N ASP A 81 -8.96 -8.58 -18.67
CA ASP A 81 -8.67 -7.28 -19.31
C ASP A 81 -8.02 -7.40 -20.69
N GLY A 82 -7.57 -8.59 -21.09
CA GLY A 82 -6.96 -8.84 -22.40
C GLY A 82 -5.45 -8.55 -22.47
N PHE A 83 -4.82 -8.13 -21.37
CA PHE A 83 -3.37 -7.90 -21.30
C PHE A 83 -2.62 -9.16 -20.85
N PHE A 84 -1.32 -9.21 -21.18
CA PHE A 84 -0.42 -10.26 -20.71
C PHE A 84 0.30 -9.75 -19.46
N TRP A 85 0.11 -10.48 -18.35
CA TRP A 85 0.59 -10.10 -17.04
C TRP A 85 1.68 -11.05 -16.56
N SER A 86 2.68 -10.51 -15.88
CA SER A 86 3.59 -11.31 -15.05
C SER A 86 2.83 -12.09 -13.98
N PRO A 87 3.43 -13.14 -13.40
CA PRO A 87 2.94 -13.71 -12.14
C PRO A 87 2.83 -12.63 -11.05
N SER A 88 1.88 -12.82 -10.13
CA SER A 88 1.62 -11.84 -9.07
C SER A 88 2.80 -11.71 -8.11
N ARG A 89 2.96 -10.51 -7.54
CA ARG A 89 3.82 -10.24 -6.39
C ARG A 89 3.04 -9.50 -5.32
N ILE A 90 3.28 -9.83 -4.06
CA ILE A 90 2.63 -9.17 -2.93
C ILE A 90 3.37 -7.87 -2.64
N LEU A 91 2.62 -6.79 -2.45
CA LEU A 91 3.10 -5.53 -1.89
C LEU A 91 2.06 -5.03 -0.89
N GLY A 92 2.37 -5.11 0.41
CA GLY A 92 1.39 -4.85 1.46
C GLY A 92 0.16 -5.74 1.34
N ASN A 93 -1.02 -5.13 1.27
CA ASN A 93 -2.30 -5.81 1.08
C ASN A 93 -2.66 -6.09 -0.39
N PHE A 94 -1.79 -5.73 -1.33
CA PHE A 94 -2.08 -5.77 -2.75
C PHE A 94 -1.36 -6.91 -3.47
N LEU A 95 -1.95 -7.36 -4.58
CA LEU A 95 -1.25 -8.13 -5.60
C LEU A 95 -0.91 -7.23 -6.78
N LEU A 96 0.35 -7.23 -7.18
CA LEU A 96 0.87 -6.48 -8.31
C LEU A 96 1.17 -7.40 -9.49
N TYR A 97 0.95 -6.86 -10.67
CA TYR A 97 1.24 -7.45 -11.96
C TYR A 97 1.85 -6.37 -12.86
N ARG A 98 2.80 -6.76 -13.71
CA ARG A 98 3.39 -5.87 -14.71
C ARG A 98 3.18 -6.44 -16.10
N GLU A 99 2.81 -5.58 -17.04
CA GLU A 99 2.56 -5.97 -18.43
C GLU A 99 3.83 -6.56 -19.07
N THR A 100 3.68 -7.69 -19.73
CA THR A 100 4.75 -8.37 -20.47
C THR A 100 4.48 -8.30 -21.96
N GLU A 101 5.52 -8.43 -22.78
CA GLU A 101 5.34 -8.50 -24.23
C GLU A 101 4.52 -9.74 -24.62
N LYS A 102 3.74 -9.63 -25.71
CA LYS A 102 2.86 -10.70 -26.25
C LYS A 102 3.61 -11.96 -26.74
N LYS A 103 4.91 -12.09 -26.46
CA LYS A 103 5.75 -13.23 -26.83
C LYS A 103 6.76 -13.59 -25.76
N GLY A 104 6.28 -13.97 -24.58
CA GLY A 104 7.05 -14.72 -23.59
C GLY A 104 6.52 -16.15 -23.49
N ALA A 105 7.21 -17.11 -24.10
CA ALA A 105 6.95 -18.54 -24.01
C ALA A 105 7.21 -19.12 -22.60
N GLY A 106 6.59 -18.55 -21.56
CA GLY A 106 6.78 -18.97 -20.16
C GLY A 106 5.84 -20.09 -19.70
N HIS A 107 4.90 -20.54 -20.54
CA HIS A 107 3.94 -21.60 -20.22
C HIS A 107 3.96 -22.80 -21.18
N ARG A 108 5.08 -23.01 -21.89
CA ARG A 108 5.39 -24.33 -22.49
C ARG A 108 6.69 -24.87 -21.86
N GLY A 109 6.60 -25.31 -20.62
CA GLY A 109 7.60 -26.18 -20.04
C GLY A 109 7.52 -27.58 -20.68
N ARG A 110 8.19 -27.78 -21.81
CA ARG A 110 8.93 -29.01 -22.20
C ARG A 110 9.42 -28.90 -23.64
N ALA A 111 10.69 -29.23 -23.82
CA ALA A 111 11.44 -29.42 -25.07
C ALA A 111 11.84 -28.14 -25.84
N ALA A 112 12.93 -27.53 -25.39
CA ALA A 112 14.07 -27.16 -26.23
C ALA A 112 15.23 -26.83 -25.28
N ALA A 113 16.00 -27.84 -24.90
CA ALA A 113 17.34 -27.61 -24.42
C ALA A 113 18.14 -27.12 -25.63
N GLU A 114 18.33 -25.81 -25.75
CA GLU A 114 19.38 -25.28 -26.62
C GLU A 114 20.68 -25.40 -25.84
N GLU A 115 21.51 -26.32 -26.33
CA GLU A 115 22.89 -26.53 -25.93
C GLU A 115 23.64 -25.20 -26.10
N VAL A 116 24.03 -24.59 -24.97
CA VAL A 116 25.04 -23.53 -24.98
C VAL A 116 26.38 -24.23 -25.07
N ASN A 117 26.95 -24.23 -26.28
CA ASN A 117 28.31 -24.67 -26.56
C ASN A 117 29.28 -23.76 -25.79
N ASP A 118 29.82 -24.27 -24.68
CA ASP A 118 30.92 -23.69 -23.93
C ASP A 118 32.22 -24.01 -24.67
N GLU A 119 32.68 -23.08 -25.51
CA GLU A 119 34.01 -23.16 -26.10
C GLU A 119 34.95 -22.20 -25.36
N SER A 120 35.40 -22.66 -24.19
CA SER A 120 36.61 -22.16 -23.57
C SER A 120 37.81 -22.64 -24.38
N GLN A 121 38.61 -21.72 -24.93
CA GLN A 121 40.06 -21.91 -25.04
C GLN A 121 40.83 -20.66 -25.56
N TYR A 122 41.87 -20.33 -24.78
CA TYR A 122 43.12 -19.58 -25.05
C TYR A 122 43.12 -18.19 -25.71
N ASN A 123 43.54 -17.19 -24.93
CA ASN A 123 44.75 -16.45 -25.28
C ASN A 123 45.49 -15.96 -24.02
N VAL A 124 46.71 -16.44 -23.84
CA VAL A 124 47.70 -15.95 -22.86
C VAL A 124 48.66 -15.07 -23.65
N GLU A 125 48.71 -13.78 -23.35
CA GLU A 125 49.95 -13.00 -23.39
C GLU A 125 49.74 -11.70 -22.61
N GLY A 126 50.59 -11.50 -21.60
CA GLY A 126 50.46 -10.45 -20.62
C GLY A 126 51.16 -9.16 -21.02
N VAL A 127 50.58 -8.03 -20.61
CA VAL A 127 51.31 -6.81 -20.25
C VAL A 127 50.55 -6.10 -19.13
N LYS A 128 51.18 -5.95 -17.96
CA LYS A 128 50.77 -5.03 -16.89
C LYS A 128 50.99 -3.60 -17.37
N VAL A 129 49.96 -2.75 -17.33
CA VAL A 129 50.14 -1.29 -17.25
C VAL A 129 49.18 -0.74 -16.19
N GLU A 130 49.78 -0.22 -15.13
CA GLU A 130 49.16 0.57 -14.08
C GLU A 130 48.75 1.95 -14.61
N GLY A 131 47.68 2.49 -14.03
CA GLY A 131 47.45 3.93 -13.97
C GLY A 131 46.37 4.45 -14.91
N GLN A 132 45.18 4.69 -14.36
CA GLN A 132 44.63 6.05 -14.22
C GLN A 132 43.27 5.98 -13.51
N SER A 133 43.31 6.32 -12.22
CA SER A 133 42.13 6.85 -11.53
C SER A 133 41.75 8.18 -12.19
N LEU A 134 40.65 8.19 -12.93
CA LEU A 134 39.93 9.43 -13.22
C LEU A 134 38.75 9.51 -12.26
N SER A 135 38.93 10.41 -11.29
CA SER A 135 37.95 10.89 -10.33
C SER A 135 36.61 11.20 -10.97
N ARG A 136 35.65 10.28 -10.82
CA ARG A 136 34.23 10.55 -11.03
C ARG A 136 33.73 11.42 -9.86
N PRO A 137 32.97 12.50 -10.09
CA PRO A 137 32.49 13.35 -9.02
C PRO A 137 31.64 12.53 -8.05
N LYS A 138 31.95 12.65 -6.77
CA LYS A 138 31.24 12.04 -5.65
C LYS A 138 29.97 12.86 -5.39
N SER A 139 29.01 12.79 -6.31
CA SER A 139 27.67 13.34 -6.13
C SER A 139 26.65 12.20 -6.11
N ASP A 140 25.88 12.15 -5.04
CA ASP A 140 24.63 11.41 -4.87
C ASP A 140 24.67 9.88 -4.74
N VAL A 141 25.15 9.43 -3.58
CA VAL A 141 24.74 8.12 -3.04
C VAL A 141 23.37 8.19 -2.34
N SER A 142 22.93 9.40 -1.96
CA SER A 142 21.64 9.69 -1.32
C SER A 142 20.47 9.60 -2.31
N HIS A 143 20.58 10.20 -3.49
CA HIS A 143 19.50 10.22 -4.48
C HIS A 143 19.15 8.82 -5.00
N LEU A 144 20.17 8.00 -5.29
CA LEU A 144 19.98 6.61 -5.75
C LEU A 144 19.22 5.73 -4.74
N GLY A 145 19.36 6.01 -3.44
CA GLY A 145 18.65 5.28 -2.38
C GLY A 145 17.16 5.62 -2.33
N VAL A 146 16.81 6.90 -2.50
CA VAL A 146 15.43 7.39 -2.52
C VAL A 146 14.72 6.93 -3.79
N ASP A 147 15.39 7.01 -4.95
CA ASP A 147 14.83 6.54 -6.23
C ASP A 147 14.51 5.05 -6.18
N ARG A 148 15.42 4.24 -5.61
CA ARG A 148 15.20 2.79 -5.47
C ARG A 148 14.07 2.44 -4.51
N GLN A 149 13.91 3.20 -3.44
CA GLN A 149 12.80 3.01 -2.51
C GLN A 149 11.47 3.40 -3.18
N ARG A 150 11.44 4.51 -3.91
CA ARG A 150 10.26 4.97 -4.66
C ARG A 150 9.87 3.97 -5.73
N GLU A 151 10.84 3.48 -6.51
CA GLU A 151 10.61 2.42 -7.50
C GLU A 151 10.01 1.17 -6.84
N ARG A 152 10.53 0.75 -5.68
CA ARG A 152 10.01 -0.43 -4.95
C ARG A 152 8.56 -0.27 -4.50
N THR A 153 8.11 0.94 -4.17
CA THR A 153 6.69 1.20 -3.87
C THR A 153 5.82 1.08 -5.12
N LEU A 154 6.36 1.42 -6.30
CA LEU A 154 5.63 1.38 -7.57
C LEU A 154 5.64 0.01 -8.24
N VAL A 155 6.70 -0.80 -8.11
CA VAL A 155 6.78 -2.11 -8.79
C VAL A 155 6.95 -3.30 -7.85
N GLY A 156 7.11 -3.06 -6.55
CA GLY A 156 7.39 -4.12 -5.58
C GLY A 156 8.68 -4.88 -5.95
N SER A 157 8.55 -6.20 -6.08
CA SER A 157 9.66 -7.09 -6.51
C SER A 157 9.68 -7.38 -8.02
N LEU A 158 8.87 -6.68 -8.83
CA LEU A 158 8.76 -6.89 -10.28
C LEU A 158 9.81 -6.10 -11.08
N THR A 159 11.08 -6.24 -10.70
CA THR A 159 12.17 -5.45 -11.29
C THR A 159 12.91 -6.14 -12.44
N ASN A 160 13.17 -7.46 -12.37
CA ASN A 160 14.08 -8.08 -13.36
C ASN A 160 13.82 -9.55 -13.71
N SER A 161 12.66 -10.10 -13.35
CA SER A 161 12.38 -11.54 -13.53
C SER A 161 11.70 -11.92 -14.85
N TYR A 162 11.30 -10.94 -15.67
CA TYR A 162 10.56 -11.17 -16.91
C TYR A 162 10.90 -10.15 -17.99
N LYS A 163 10.60 -10.50 -19.26
CA LYS A 163 10.60 -9.56 -20.40
C LYS A 163 9.38 -8.64 -20.28
N PHE A 164 9.47 -7.69 -19.36
CA PHE A 164 8.45 -6.67 -19.19
C PHE A 164 8.40 -5.76 -20.41
N LYS A 165 7.20 -5.36 -20.79
CA LYS A 165 7.02 -4.39 -21.86
C LYS A 165 7.60 -3.04 -21.40
N PRO A 166 8.42 -2.36 -22.23
CA PRO A 166 8.85 -0.99 -21.94
C PRO A 166 7.63 -0.07 -21.76
N ASN A 167 7.61 0.72 -20.69
CA ASN A 167 6.46 1.55 -20.28
C ASN A 167 5.14 0.77 -20.20
N GLY A 168 5.23 -0.52 -19.85
CA GLY A 168 4.10 -1.41 -19.70
C GLY A 168 3.18 -0.97 -18.55
N LEU A 169 1.91 -1.34 -18.68
CA LEU A 169 0.92 -1.08 -17.65
C LEU A 169 1.23 -1.91 -16.39
N MET A 170 0.96 -1.33 -15.23
CA MET A 170 0.90 -2.03 -13.95
C MET A 170 -0.57 -2.28 -13.61
N LYS A 171 -0.84 -3.44 -13.01
CA LYS A 171 -2.12 -3.74 -12.38
C LYS A 171 -1.91 -4.04 -10.91
N LYS A 172 -2.68 -3.38 -10.06
CA LYS A 172 -2.70 -3.54 -8.60
C LYS A 172 -4.10 -3.94 -8.19
N THR A 173 -4.24 -5.06 -7.48
CA THR A 173 -5.54 -5.59 -7.08
C THR A 173 -5.64 -5.68 -5.56
N PHE A 174 -6.85 -5.45 -5.06
CA PHE A 174 -7.20 -5.53 -3.65
C PHE A 174 -8.58 -6.16 -3.52
N SER A 175 -8.79 -7.00 -2.51
CA SER A 175 -10.05 -7.70 -2.32
C SER A 175 -10.34 -7.86 -0.84
N LEU A 176 -11.62 -7.72 -0.45
CA LEU A 176 -12.11 -7.98 0.91
C LEU A 176 -13.40 -8.81 0.81
N THR A 177 -13.76 -9.55 1.86
CA THR A 177 -15.00 -10.34 1.89
C THR A 177 -15.91 -9.80 2.98
N ILE A 178 -17.04 -9.20 2.59
CA ILE A 178 -18.00 -8.61 3.54
C ILE A 178 -19.29 -9.39 3.44
N GLU A 179 -19.80 -9.85 4.60
CA GLU A 179 -21.05 -10.64 4.68
C GLU A 179 -21.05 -11.86 3.73
N GLY A 180 -19.87 -12.46 3.53
CA GLY A 180 -19.69 -13.60 2.64
C GLY A 180 -19.55 -13.26 1.14
N VAL A 181 -19.68 -12.00 0.76
CA VAL A 181 -19.51 -11.53 -0.62
C VAL A 181 -18.13 -10.89 -0.79
N ALA A 182 -17.36 -11.38 -1.78
CA ALA A 182 -16.08 -10.77 -2.10
C ALA A 182 -16.27 -9.51 -2.95
N GLN A 183 -15.68 -8.41 -2.49
CA GLN A 183 -15.56 -7.15 -3.23
C GLN A 183 -14.14 -7.04 -3.76
N HIS A 184 -14.00 -6.58 -5.00
CA HIS A 184 -12.72 -6.48 -5.68
C HIS A 184 -12.50 -5.08 -6.22
N LEU A 185 -11.29 -4.57 -6.02
CA LEU A 185 -10.76 -3.36 -6.62
C LEU A 185 -9.62 -3.72 -7.57
N ILE A 186 -9.70 -3.22 -8.80
CA ILE A 186 -8.67 -3.35 -9.83
C ILE A 186 -8.19 -1.97 -10.23
N SER A 187 -6.93 -1.66 -9.99
CA SER A 187 -6.30 -0.38 -10.34
C SER A 187 -5.21 -0.58 -11.38
N TYR A 188 -5.17 0.32 -12.36
CA TYR A 188 -4.18 0.36 -13.43
C TYR A 188 -3.39 1.66 -13.40
N TYR A 189 -2.10 1.60 -13.68
CA TYR A 189 -1.23 2.77 -13.76
C TYR A 189 0.02 2.46 -14.56
N ARG A 190 0.71 3.49 -15.04
CA ARG A 190 2.10 3.39 -15.44
C ARG A 190 2.96 4.09 -14.41
N VAL A 191 4.15 3.55 -14.19
CA VAL A 191 5.15 4.12 -13.28
C VAL A 191 5.40 5.60 -13.61
N GLU A 192 5.58 5.91 -14.90
CA GLU A 192 5.77 7.29 -15.40
C GLU A 192 4.65 8.25 -15.01
N ASP A 193 3.40 7.80 -14.96
CA ASP A 193 2.25 8.67 -14.65
C ASP A 193 2.23 9.06 -13.17
N VAL A 194 2.65 8.13 -12.31
CA VAL A 194 2.71 8.34 -10.87
C VAL A 194 3.91 9.20 -10.51
N GLU A 195 5.07 8.91 -11.10
CA GLU A 195 6.31 9.66 -10.84
C GLU A 195 6.19 11.13 -11.24
N ASN A 196 5.53 11.40 -12.37
CA ASN A 196 5.25 12.75 -12.87
C ASN A 196 4.05 13.42 -12.18
N GLY A 197 3.41 12.77 -11.19
CA GLY A 197 2.28 13.34 -10.46
C GLY A 197 1.01 13.54 -11.29
N ARG A 198 0.84 12.80 -12.39
CA ARG A 198 -0.35 12.88 -13.25
C ARG A 198 -1.58 12.20 -12.63
N LEU A 199 -1.36 11.29 -11.69
CA LEU A 199 -2.40 10.53 -11.01
C LEU A 199 -2.46 10.92 -9.53
N ARG A 200 -3.64 11.35 -9.08
CA ARG A 200 -3.90 11.69 -7.69
C ARG A 200 -4.43 10.50 -6.91
N SER A 201 -4.10 10.42 -5.62
CA SER A 201 -4.66 9.40 -4.73
C SER A 201 -6.04 9.81 -4.19
N PRO A 202 -6.92 8.84 -3.87
CA PRO A 202 -8.19 9.10 -3.19
C PRO A 202 -8.06 9.95 -1.93
N SER A 203 -7.08 9.64 -1.07
CA SER A 203 -6.80 10.41 0.15
C SER A 203 -6.36 11.85 -0.10
N SER A 204 -5.85 12.18 -1.30
CA SER A 204 -5.51 13.55 -1.68
C SER A 204 -6.71 14.38 -2.13
N LEU A 205 -7.86 13.76 -2.39
CA LEU A 205 -9.07 14.38 -2.92
C LEU A 205 -10.04 14.65 -1.76
N PRO A 206 -10.38 15.91 -1.43
CA PRO A 206 -11.23 16.23 -0.28
C PRO A 206 -12.57 15.47 -0.27
N GLU A 207 -13.19 15.30 -1.43
CA GLU A 207 -14.47 14.61 -1.62
C GLU A 207 -14.43 13.11 -1.27
N LEU A 208 -13.26 12.47 -1.42
CA LEU A 208 -13.06 11.07 -1.04
C LEU A 208 -12.46 10.96 0.35
N ALA A 209 -11.49 11.81 0.69
CA ALA A 209 -10.83 11.82 1.99
C ALA A 209 -11.78 12.08 3.16
N SER A 210 -12.91 12.79 2.92
CA SER A 210 -13.95 13.01 3.93
C SER A 210 -14.88 11.82 4.16
N LEU A 211 -14.75 10.72 3.41
CA LEU A 211 -15.62 9.57 3.57
C LEU A 211 -15.26 8.80 4.84
N ASP A 212 -16.24 8.63 5.73
CA ASP A 212 -16.13 7.68 6.84
C ASP A 212 -16.12 6.25 6.31
N ILE A 213 -14.98 5.56 6.47
CA ILE A 213 -14.86 4.14 6.09
C ILE A 213 -15.73 3.31 7.03
N SER A 214 -16.65 2.54 6.44
CA SER A 214 -17.58 1.68 7.15
C SER A 214 -16.85 0.64 8.03
N PRO A 215 -17.29 0.38 9.28
CA PRO A 215 -16.65 -0.58 10.20
C PRO A 215 -16.41 -1.98 9.63
N GLU A 216 -17.32 -2.47 8.80
CA GLU A 216 -17.24 -3.77 8.12
C GLU A 216 -16.00 -3.89 7.21
N TYR A 217 -15.48 -2.79 6.70
CA TYR A 217 -14.23 -2.77 5.93
C TYR A 217 -12.98 -2.90 6.80
N LEU A 218 -13.10 -2.71 8.13
CA LEU A 218 -11.96 -2.60 9.05
C LEU A 218 -11.68 -3.87 9.86
N ASP A 219 -12.36 -4.98 9.53
CA ASP A 219 -12.05 -6.27 10.14
C ASP A 219 -10.62 -6.71 9.79
N ARG A 220 -9.82 -6.99 10.81
CA ARG A 220 -8.41 -7.37 10.68
C ARG A 220 -8.20 -8.63 9.85
N THR A 221 -9.17 -9.53 9.80
CA THR A 221 -9.09 -10.79 9.05
C THR A 221 -9.07 -10.58 7.54
N HIS A 222 -9.49 -9.40 7.06
CA HIS A 222 -9.47 -9.07 5.64
C HIS A 222 -8.07 -8.74 5.10
N PHE A 223 -7.09 -8.51 5.98
CA PHE A 223 -5.80 -7.93 5.60
C PHE A 223 -4.64 -8.88 5.84
N ARG A 224 -3.63 -8.82 4.96
CA ARG A 224 -2.32 -9.43 5.20
C ARG A 224 -1.54 -8.61 6.23
N ILE A 225 -1.70 -7.30 6.15
CA ILE A 225 -1.12 -6.30 7.03
C ILE A 225 -2.26 -5.37 7.45
N ALA A 226 -2.81 -5.61 8.64
CA ALA A 226 -3.99 -4.89 9.11
C ALA A 226 -3.69 -3.40 9.35
N PRO A 227 -4.51 -2.47 8.81
CA PRO A 227 -4.31 -1.04 9.04
C PRO A 227 -4.53 -0.68 10.52
N LYS A 228 -4.06 0.51 10.91
CA LYS A 228 -4.30 1.04 12.25
C LYS A 228 -5.75 1.45 12.38
N VAL A 229 -6.39 0.97 13.43
CA VAL A 229 -7.80 1.21 13.71
C VAL A 229 -7.93 1.61 15.17
N GLU A 230 -8.64 2.71 15.43
CA GLU A 230 -8.98 3.19 16.77
C GLU A 230 -10.47 2.99 17.03
N ILE A 231 -10.83 2.61 18.26
CA ILE A 231 -12.22 2.56 18.70
C ILE A 231 -12.61 3.96 19.16
N GLY A 232 -13.55 4.59 18.45
CA GLY A 232 -14.05 5.89 18.86
C GLY A 232 -14.93 5.81 20.10
N ILE A 233 -15.34 6.98 20.60
CA ILE A 233 -16.17 7.12 21.81
C ILE A 233 -17.52 6.39 21.73
N ASP A 234 -17.99 6.13 20.51
CA ASP A 234 -19.22 5.40 20.19
C ASP A 234 -19.01 3.88 20.11
N GLY A 235 -17.80 3.40 20.43
CA GLY A 235 -17.43 1.99 20.35
C GLY A 235 -17.17 1.49 18.92
N ARG A 236 -17.18 2.36 17.91
CA ARG A 236 -16.99 1.96 16.51
C ARG A 236 -15.55 2.09 16.04
N PRO A 237 -15.01 1.09 15.31
CA PRO A 237 -13.68 1.17 14.74
C PRO A 237 -13.62 2.24 13.64
N ARG A 238 -12.53 3.02 13.61
CA ARG A 238 -12.22 4.00 12.58
C ARG A 238 -10.78 3.83 12.10
N TYR A 239 -10.59 3.89 10.79
CA TYR A 239 -9.26 3.85 10.18
C TYR A 239 -8.43 5.06 10.63
N ARG A 240 -7.16 4.85 10.99
CA ARG A 240 -6.23 5.88 11.46
C ARG A 240 -4.92 5.97 10.68
N GLY A 241 -4.64 5.01 9.80
CA GLY A 241 -3.43 5.01 8.98
C GLY A 241 -2.99 3.61 8.59
N GLU A 242 -1.89 3.54 7.85
CA GLU A 242 -1.29 2.26 7.47
C GLU A 242 -0.59 1.62 8.67
N ALA A 243 -0.34 0.31 8.57
CA ALA A 243 0.33 -0.43 9.63
C ALA A 243 1.77 0.06 9.89
N ASP A 244 2.47 0.44 8.81
CA ASP A 244 3.91 0.73 8.82
C ASP A 244 4.23 2.23 9.01
N ASP A 245 3.21 3.09 9.10
CA ASP A 245 3.44 4.52 9.34
C ASP A 245 4.08 4.71 10.72
N ILE A 246 5.31 5.23 10.76
CA ILE A 246 5.94 5.60 12.03
C ILE A 246 5.12 6.77 12.59
N GLU A 247 4.54 6.56 13.77
CA GLU A 247 3.76 7.56 14.46
C GLU A 247 4.70 8.70 14.87
N THR A 248 4.86 9.71 14.02
CA THR A 248 5.45 10.98 14.41
C THR A 248 4.42 11.68 15.29
N SER A 249 4.33 11.22 16.53
CA SER A 249 3.41 11.77 17.52
C SER A 249 3.68 13.28 17.65
N PRO A 250 2.69 14.16 17.40
CA PRO A 250 2.83 15.55 17.80
C PRO A 250 2.83 15.56 19.33
N GLN A 251 4.02 15.73 19.92
CA GLN A 251 4.14 16.04 21.34
C GLN A 251 3.18 17.19 21.65
N PRO A 252 2.25 17.05 22.61
CA PRO A 252 1.43 18.18 23.01
C PRO A 252 2.38 19.24 23.55
N ILE A 253 2.47 20.35 22.82
CA ILE A 253 3.02 21.61 23.31
C ILE A 253 2.27 21.95 24.59
N THR A 254 2.87 21.60 25.73
CA THR A 254 2.44 22.06 27.04
C THR A 254 2.71 23.55 27.08
N ALA A 255 1.68 24.34 26.80
CA ALA A 255 1.73 25.77 27.03
C ALA A 255 1.93 25.98 28.55
N PRO A 256 2.96 26.73 28.99
CA PRO A 256 3.04 27.09 30.39
C PRO A 256 1.98 28.15 30.68
N LEU A 257 1.00 27.80 31.51
CA LEU A 257 0.12 28.75 32.18
C LEU A 257 0.97 29.59 33.15
N SER A 258 1.49 30.73 32.69
CA SER A 258 2.07 31.73 33.61
C SER A 258 0.96 32.60 34.18
N SER A 259 0.31 32.11 35.24
CA SER A 259 -0.55 32.91 36.09
C SER A 259 0.30 33.72 37.08
N GLY A 260 0.28 35.04 36.94
CA GLY A 260 0.23 36.03 38.02
C GLY A 260 1.36 36.06 39.07
N LEU A 261 2.25 37.05 38.93
CA LEU A 261 2.73 37.84 40.08
C LEU A 261 1.85 39.10 40.16
N PRO A 262 1.54 39.67 41.35
CA PRO A 262 2.57 40.14 42.29
C PRO A 262 2.20 39.96 43.79
N LEU A 263 3.17 40.14 44.68
CA LEU A 263 3.17 41.20 45.72
C LEU A 263 4.28 40.95 46.75
N LEU A 264 5.06 42.00 46.99
CA LEU A 264 6.10 42.14 48.00
C LEU A 264 5.49 42.13 49.41
N THR A 265 6.16 41.55 50.41
CA THR A 265 6.26 42.03 51.82
C THR A 265 7.04 41.02 52.69
N ASP A 266 8.00 41.55 53.48
CA ASP A 266 8.72 41.08 54.69
C ASP A 266 9.27 39.63 54.75
N GLY A 267 10.47 39.33 55.27
CA GLY A 267 11.30 40.04 56.26
C GLY A 267 11.48 39.16 57.51
N ARG A 268 12.60 38.41 57.61
CA ARG A 268 13.30 37.84 58.82
C ARG A 268 14.01 36.51 58.48
N ILE A 269 15.34 36.41 58.55
CA ILE A 269 16.25 36.25 59.72
C ILE A 269 16.41 34.79 60.22
N THR A 270 17.63 34.27 59.96
CA THR A 270 18.53 33.37 60.72
C THR A 270 18.22 31.90 61.05
N GLU A 271 19.20 31.08 60.65
CA GLU A 271 19.92 30.01 61.38
C GLU A 271 19.17 28.86 62.05
N GLY A 272 19.67 27.63 61.83
CA GLY A 272 19.31 26.48 62.64
C GLY A 272 19.74 25.13 62.06
N THR A 273 20.97 24.74 62.41
CA THR A 273 21.60 23.42 62.23
C THR A 273 20.82 22.20 62.74
N SER A 274 21.00 21.05 62.05
CA SER A 274 21.08 19.64 62.53
C SER A 274 20.34 18.71 61.54
N ALA A 275 20.60 17.42 61.36
CA ALA A 275 21.72 16.48 61.50
C ALA A 275 21.18 15.12 60.97
N ALA A 276 22.07 14.19 60.58
CA ALA A 276 21.81 12.74 60.37
C ALA A 276 20.92 12.35 59.15
N LYS A 277 21.10 11.24 58.43
CA LYS A 277 22.01 10.08 58.50
C LYS A 277 21.98 9.37 57.12
N ARG A 278 23.11 8.77 56.75
CA ARG A 278 23.29 7.74 55.71
C ARG A 278 22.26 6.62 55.83
N ASN A 279 21.80 6.06 54.72
CA ASN A 279 21.91 4.61 54.52
C ASN A 279 21.92 4.16 53.06
N LYS A 280 22.69 3.10 52.83
CA LYS A 280 23.07 2.50 51.55
C LYS A 280 22.03 1.50 51.04
N ARG A 281 21.99 1.45 49.71
CA ARG A 281 21.47 0.48 48.74
C ARG A 281 21.45 -0.99 49.21
N PHE A 282 20.33 -1.66 48.97
CA PHE A 282 20.10 -3.10 49.11
C PHE A 282 19.71 -3.67 47.74
N GLU A 283 20.47 -4.65 47.22
CA GLU A 283 20.13 -5.48 46.06
C GLU A 283 20.03 -6.94 46.52
N PRO A 284 18.92 -7.64 46.27
CA PRO A 284 18.84 -9.09 46.48
C PRO A 284 18.71 -9.86 45.15
N TYR A 285 19.41 -11.00 45.11
CA TYR A 285 19.38 -12.10 44.13
C TYR A 285 20.45 -12.12 43.03
N GLY A 286 21.63 -12.61 43.43
CA GLY A 286 22.63 -13.22 42.55
C GLY A 286 22.31 -14.69 42.22
N SER A 287 22.69 -15.08 41.01
CA SER A 287 22.51 -16.41 40.40
C SER A 287 23.56 -17.43 40.88
N PRO A 288 23.24 -18.75 40.95
CA PRO A 288 24.23 -19.81 41.16
C PRO A 288 24.71 -20.49 39.85
N PRO A 289 25.84 -21.24 39.86
CA PRO A 289 26.62 -21.55 38.66
C PRO A 289 26.32 -22.92 37.99
N MET A 290 26.69 -22.99 36.71
CA MET A 290 26.62 -24.14 35.77
C MET A 290 27.42 -25.39 36.21
N GLN A 291 26.84 -26.57 35.96
CA GLN A 291 27.55 -27.84 35.86
C GLN A 291 27.54 -28.40 34.42
N LYS A 292 28.71 -28.81 33.94
CA LYS A 292 28.99 -29.42 32.63
C LYS A 292 28.43 -30.85 32.56
N ARG A 293 27.85 -31.23 31.41
CA ARG A 293 27.49 -32.62 31.11
C ARG A 293 28.20 -33.09 29.83
N VAL A 294 28.82 -34.26 29.94
CA VAL A 294 29.72 -34.92 28.98
C VAL A 294 28.91 -35.67 27.90
N ARG A 295 29.41 -35.64 26.66
CA ARG A 295 28.94 -36.43 25.50
C ARG A 295 29.31 -37.91 25.64
N LYS A 296 28.41 -38.81 25.27
CA LYS A 296 28.76 -40.21 24.93
C LYS A 296 28.05 -40.61 23.64
N SER A 297 28.84 -41.17 22.72
CA SER A 297 28.39 -41.88 21.53
C SER A 297 27.89 -43.28 21.89
N ASN A 298 26.86 -43.72 21.17
CA ASN A 298 26.82 -45.00 20.48
C ASN A 298 25.77 -44.92 19.38
#